data_AF-A0A929VUB9-F1
#
_entry.id   AF-A0A929VUB9-F1
#
_cell.length_a   1.000
_cell.length_b   1.000
_cell.length_c   1.000
_cell.angle_alpha   90.00
_cell.angle_beta   90.00
_cell.angle_gamma   90.00
#
_symmetry.space_group_name_H-M   'P 1'
#
loop_
_entity.id
_entity.type
_entity.pdbx_description
1 polymer ?
#
loop_
_entity_poly.entity_id
_entity_poly.type
_entity_poly.pdbx_seq_one_letter_code
_entity_poly.pdbx_strand_id
1 'polypeptide(L)' 'LITGVDYMKEGDVVTVVSDASTATILYAEMPIKVVLRIDYTEPGLRGDTATNTLKDATLETGAKIRVPLFIETGEL' A
#
# COMPACT_ATOMS: atom_id res chain seq x y z
N LEU A 1 17.28 0.38 -7.57
CA LEU A 1 16.02 -0.38 -7.32
C LEU A 1 15.23 0.40 -6.30
N ILE A 2 13.94 0.64 -6.52
CA ILE A 2 13.07 1.34 -5.56
C ILE A 2 12.31 0.27 -4.78
N THR A 3 12.44 0.28 -3.45
CA THR A 3 11.71 -0.64 -2.57
C THR A 3 10.31 -0.07 -2.32
N GLY A 4 9.27 -0.87 -2.60
CA GLY A 4 7.88 -0.48 -2.34
C GLY A 4 7.17 0.32 -3.44
N VAL A 5 7.65 0.24 -4.69
CA VAL A 5 7.05 0.96 -5.85
C VAL A 5 5.53 0.74 -5.98
N ASP A 6 5.05 -0.43 -5.58
CA ASP A 6 3.63 -0.79 -5.63
C ASP A 6 2.75 0.04 -4.66
N TYR A 7 3.36 0.69 -3.66
CA TYR A 7 2.66 1.49 -2.64
C TYR A 7 2.92 2.98 -2.80
N MET A 8 3.61 3.40 -3.87
CA MET A 8 4.00 4.78 -4.09
C MET A 8 2.83 5.59 -4.65
N LYS A 9 2.45 6.66 -3.97
CA LYS A 9 1.46 7.62 -4.47
C LYS A 9 2.14 8.86 -5.02
N GLU A 10 1.49 9.48 -6.00
CA GLU A 10 1.89 10.80 -6.49
C GLU A 10 1.77 11.84 -5.36
N GLY A 11 2.92 12.38 -4.94
CA GLY A 11 3.03 13.32 -3.81
C GLY A 11 3.72 12.78 -2.56
N ASP A 12 4.09 11.49 -2.52
CA ASP A 12 4.81 10.93 -1.36
C ASP A 12 6.24 11.43 -1.26
N VAL A 13 6.64 11.79 -0.03
CA VAL A 13 8.01 12.19 0.28
C VAL A 13 8.86 10.93 0.45
N VAL A 14 9.66 10.63 -0.58
CA VAL A 14 10.61 9.51 -0.56
C VAL A 14 12.02 10.01 -0.29
N THR A 15 12.79 9.23 0.47
CA THR A 15 14.21 9.51 0.70
C THR A 15 15.01 8.86 -0.40
N VAL A 16 15.63 9.66 -1.26
CA VAL A 16 16.47 9.15 -2.34
C VAL A 16 17.93 9.16 -1.89
N VAL A 17 18.56 7.99 -1.89
CA VAL A 17 20.00 7.86 -1.65
C VAL A 17 20.71 7.82 -3.00
N SER A 18 21.42 8.91 -3.31
CA SER A 18 22.25 9.03 -4.50
C SER A 18 23.73 9.07 -4.14
N ASP A 19 24.56 8.48 -5.00
CA ASP A 19 26.01 8.60 -4.90
C ASP A 19 26.44 10.04 -5.24
N ALA A 20 27.17 10.68 -4.32
CA ALA A 20 27.57 12.08 -4.44
C ALA A 20 28.62 12.34 -5.54
N SER A 21 29.29 11.29 -6.04
CA SER A 21 30.38 11.42 -7.03
C SER A 21 29.91 11.11 -8.44
N THR A 22 28.95 10.20 -8.60
CA THR A 22 28.46 9.72 -9.89
C THR A 22 27.04 10.15 -10.21
N ALA A 23 26.37 10.87 -9.30
CA ALA A 23 24.97 11.26 -9.38
C ALA A 23 24.02 10.08 -9.67
N THR A 24 24.47 8.85 -9.42
CA THR A 24 23.70 7.64 -9.69
C THR A 24 22.79 7.36 -8.50
N ILE A 25 21.50 7.14 -8.76
CA ILE A 25 20.52 6.78 -7.74
C ILE A 25 20.76 5.32 -7.35
N LEU A 26 21.13 5.08 -6.10
CA LEU A 26 21.38 3.73 -5.58
C LEU A 26 20.05 3.05 -5.26
N TYR A 27 19.28 3.69 -4.38
CA TYR A 27 17.95 3.25 -3.97
C TYR A 27 17.15 4.42 -3.41
N ALA A 28 15.83 4.30 -3.46
CA ALA A 28 14.91 5.22 -2.81
C ALA A 28 14.17 4.45 -1.72
N GLU A 29 14.16 5.00 -0.50
CA GLU A 29 13.44 4.48 0.64
C GLU A 29 12.13 5.24 0.82
N MET A 30 11.05 4.49 0.90
CA MET A 30 9.73 5.02 1.23
C MET A 30 9.52 5.12 2.74
N PRO A 31 8.65 6.02 3.21
CA PRO A 31 8.25 6.05 4.61
C PRO A 31 7.59 4.73 5.02
N ILE A 32 7.84 4.31 6.26
CA ILE A 32 7.36 3.03 6.83
C ILE A 32 5.82 2.96 6.86
N LYS A 33 5.15 4.12 6.90
CA LYS A 33 3.70 4.23 6.89
C LYS A 33 3.28 5.17 5.77
N VAL A 34 2.47 4.66 4.85
CA VAL A 34 1.79 5.42 3.81
C VAL A 34 0.28 5.29 4.03
N VAL A 35 -0.45 6.36 3.73
CA VAL A 35 -1.92 6.37 3.78
C VAL A 35 -2.40 6.24 2.35
N LEU A 36 -2.99 5.09 2.03
CA LEU A 36 -3.44 4.75 0.68
C LEU A 36 -4.91 4.42 0.74
N ARG A 37 -5.68 4.99 -0.20
CA ARG A 37 -7.11 4.71 -0.29
C ARG A 37 -7.35 3.31 -0.83
N ILE A 38 -8.37 2.64 -0.29
CA ILE A 38 -8.85 1.35 -0.80
C ILE A 38 -9.76 1.61 -2.00
N ASP A 39 -9.33 1.17 -3.17
CA ASP A 39 -10.05 1.31 -4.44
C ASP A 39 -11.15 0.24 -4.59
N TYR A 40 -10.88 -0.98 -4.13
CA TYR A 40 -11.86 -2.05 -4.14
C TYR A 40 -11.55 -3.10 -3.07
N THR A 41 -12.55 -3.52 -2.32
CA THR A 41 -12.46 -4.71 -1.47
C THR A 41 -13.72 -5.53 -1.56
N GLU A 42 -13.61 -6.84 -1.40
CA GLU A 42 -14.79 -7.71 -1.42
C GLU A 42 -15.74 -7.34 -0.28
N PRO A 43 -17.06 -7.20 -0.55
CA PRO A 43 -18.05 -6.97 0.48
C PRO A 43 -18.05 -8.20 1.40
N GLY A 44 -17.69 -8.00 2.66
CA GLY A 44 -17.65 -9.07 3.66
C GLY A 44 -19.03 -9.68 3.81
N LEU A 45 -19.20 -10.94 3.39
CA LEU A 45 -20.47 -11.62 3.56
C LEU A 45 -20.70 -11.81 5.06
N ARG A 46 -21.72 -11.13 5.60
CA ARG A 46 -22.12 -11.10 7.02
C ARG A 46 -22.40 -12.47 7.68
N GLY A 47 -22.14 -13.58 6.97
CA GLY A 47 -22.37 -14.96 7.41
C GLY A 47 -21.10 -15.75 7.74
N ASP A 48 -19.89 -15.23 7.50
CA ASP A 48 -18.66 -15.93 7.91
C ASP A 48 -18.38 -15.69 9.40
N THR A 49 -18.99 -16.50 10.27
CA THR A 49 -18.70 -16.58 11.71
C THR A 49 -17.36 -17.25 12.01
N ALA A 50 -16.36 -17.04 11.15
CA ALA A 50 -15.01 -17.56 11.34
C ALA A 50 -14.11 -16.44 11.84
N THR A 51 -13.64 -16.59 13.07
CA THR A 51 -12.58 -15.81 13.71
C THR A 51 -11.54 -15.24 12.74
N ASN A 52 -11.48 -13.91 12.63
CA ASN A 52 -10.32 -13.15 12.12
C ASN A 52 -9.92 -13.45 10.66
N THR A 53 -10.88 -13.62 9.76
CA THR A 53 -10.61 -13.68 8.32
C THR A 53 -10.16 -12.30 7.82
N LEU A 54 -9.04 -12.27 7.10
CA LEU A 54 -8.62 -11.09 6.33
C LEU A 54 -9.17 -11.23 4.92
N LYS A 55 -9.62 -10.11 4.35
CA LYS A 55 -10.07 -10.03 2.96
C LYS A 55 -9.03 -9.33 2.10
N ASP A 56 -9.01 -9.68 0.83
CA ASP A 56 -8.15 -9.01 -0.13
C ASP A 56 -8.78 -7.64 -0.49
N ALA A 57 -7.94 -6.61 -0.48
CA ALA A 57 -8.27 -5.25 -0.88
C ALA A 57 -7.24 -4.75 -1.87
N THR A 58 -7.74 -4.11 -2.92
CA THR A 58 -6.96 -3.40 -3.92
C THR A 58 -6.87 -1.94 -3.49
N LEU A 59 -5.65 -1.43 -3.41
CA LEU A 59 -5.35 -0.03 -3.13
C LEU A 59 -5.43 0.80 -4.42
N GLU A 60 -5.51 2.12 -4.27
CA GLU A 60 -5.49 3.07 -5.40
C GLU A 60 -4.25 2.95 -6.29
N THR A 61 -3.15 2.38 -5.77
CA THR A 61 -1.91 2.11 -6.52
C THR A 61 -1.97 0.81 -7.34
N GLY A 62 -3.02 0.00 -7.19
CA GLY A 62 -3.14 -1.33 -7.77
C GLY A 62 -2.52 -2.46 -6.93
N ALA A 63 -1.86 -2.13 -5.81
CA ALA A 63 -1.35 -3.13 -4.88
C ALA A 63 -2.49 -3.86 -4.17
N LYS A 64 -2.33 -5.18 -3.98
CA LYS A 64 -3.27 -6.02 -3.24
C LYS A 64 -2.73 -6.24 -1.83
N ILE A 65 -3.53 -5.90 -0.83
CA ILE A 65 -3.23 -6.11 0.58
C ILE A 65 -4.36 -6.87 1.28
N ARG A 66 -4.05 -7.44 2.44
CA ARG A 66 -5.03 -8.13 3.28
C ARG A 66 -5.50 -7.19 4.38
N VAL A 67 -6.78 -6.82 4.34
CA VAL A 67 -7.42 -5.93 5.31
C VAL A 67 -8.46 -6.69 6.15
N PRO A 68 -8.78 -6.21 7.35
CA PRO A 68 -9.88 -6.74 8.14
C PRO A 68 -11.24 -6.64 7.42
N LEU A 69 -12.16 -7.55 7.76
CA LEU A 69 -13.50 -7.63 7.14
C LEU A 69 -14.35 -6.36 7.28
N PHE A 70 -14.13 -5.56 8.32
CA PHE A 70 -14.90 -4.35 8.59
C PHE A 70 -14.53 -3.16 7.70
N ILE A 71 -13.43 -3.22 6.97
CA ILE A 71 -12.96 -2.12 6.12
C ILE A 71 -13.78 -2.10 4.83
N GLU A 72 -14.30 -0.95 4.41
CA GLU A 72 -15.09 -0.83 3.18
C GLU A 72 -14.31 -0.15 2.05
N THR A 73 -14.81 -0.31 0.81
CA THR A 73 -14.25 0.39 -0.35
C THR A 73 -14.40 1.90 -0.16
N GLY A 74 -13.32 2.66 -0.34
CA GLY A 74 -13.29 4.11 -0.16
C GLY A 74 -12.71 4.59 1.18
N GLU A 75 -12.36 3.71 2.12
CA GLU A 75 -11.61 4.07 3.33
C GLU A 75 -10.12 4.36 3.04
N LEU A 76 -9.49 5.12 3.96
CA LEU A 76 -8.12 5.66 3.91
C LEU A 76 -7.24 5.10 5.03
#